data_AF-A0A3M1UBX2-F1
#
_entry.id   AF-A0A3M1UBX2-F1
#
_cell.length_a   1.000
_cell.length_b   1.000
_cell.length_c   1.000
_cell.angle_alpha   90.00
_cell.angle_beta   90.00
_cell.angle_gamma   90.00
#
_symmetry.space_group_name_H-M   'P 1'
#
loop_
_entity.id
_entity.type
_entity.pdbx_description
1 polymer ?
#
loop_
_entity_poly.entity_id
_entity_poly.type
_entity_poly.pdbx_seq_one_letter_code
_entity_poly.pdbx_strand_id
1 'polypeptide(L)'
;MTGRILRVLSWILCKLPERWADRVGIALGTLAYHLDGKHRKQAIRNLQMVFPDWDSRKAKRVAKQVFQHFGKTAARFLRAPALSAEDVRRSVRCDGLELIHQALEEGKGAILITG
;
A
#
# COMPACT_ATOMS: atom_id res chain seq x y z
N MET A 1 -8.09 -1.13 22.85
CA MET A 1 -8.86 -0.01 22.24
C MET A 1 -8.64 0.13 20.72
N THR A 2 -7.45 -0.22 20.21
CA THR A 2 -7.05 -0.10 18.78
C THR A 2 -7.98 -0.80 17.78
N GLY A 3 -8.49 -2.00 18.11
CA GLY A 3 -9.33 -2.77 17.18
C GLY A 3 -10.77 -2.25 16.99
N ARG A 4 -11.29 -1.36 17.85
CA ARG A 4 -12.63 -0.77 17.65
C ARG A 4 -12.58 0.37 16.64
N ILE A 5 -11.57 1.22 16.72
CA ILE A 5 -11.36 2.35 15.79
C ILE A 5 -11.15 1.83 14.38
N LEU A 6 -10.27 0.83 14.20
CA LEU A 6 -10.01 0.24 12.88
C LEU A 6 -11.27 -0.39 12.27
N ARG A 7 -12.14 -1.02 13.08
CA ARG A 7 -13.41 -1.58 12.59
C ARG A 7 -14.38 -0.51 12.14
N VAL A 8 -14.51 0.59 12.89
CA VAL A 8 -15.37 1.72 12.49
C VAL A 8 -14.86 2.38 11.21
N LEU A 9 -13.56 2.62 11.11
CA LEU A 9 -12.94 3.19 9.91
C LEU A 9 -13.11 2.28 8.69
N SER A 10 -12.90 0.97 8.87
CA SER A 10 -13.15 -0.05 7.83
C SER A 10 -14.61 -0.03 7.40
N TRP A 11 -15.56 -0.06 8.35
CA TRP A 11 -16.99 -0.02 8.04
C TRP A 11 -17.39 1.23 7.23
N ILE A 12 -16.88 2.41 7.60
CA ILE A 12 -17.10 3.65 6.85
C ILE A 12 -16.53 3.51 5.44
N LEU A 13 -15.25 3.15 5.30
CA LEU A 13 -14.57 3.05 4.01
C LEU A 13 -15.19 1.99 3.07
N CYS A 14 -15.73 0.90 3.62
CA CYS A 14 -16.44 -0.13 2.86
C CYS A 14 -17.73 0.39 2.21
N LYS A 15 -18.36 1.44 2.75
CA LYS A 15 -19.55 2.07 2.16
C LYS A 15 -19.22 3.07 1.06
N LEU A 16 -17.96 3.51 0.95
CA LEU A 16 -17.55 4.45 -0.09
C LEU A 16 -17.23 3.72 -1.41
N PRO A 17 -17.53 4.34 -2.57
CA PRO A 17 -16.98 3.89 -3.85
C PRO A 17 -15.45 3.94 -3.85
N GLU A 18 -14.80 3.02 -4.58
CA GLU A 18 -13.35 2.84 -4.53
C GLU A 18 -12.56 4.12 -4.82
N ARG A 19 -12.98 4.88 -5.84
CA ARG A 19 -12.32 6.14 -6.20
C ARG A 19 -12.32 7.16 -5.05
N TRP A 20 -13.36 7.17 -4.22
CA TRP A 20 -13.44 8.07 -3.07
C TRP A 20 -12.59 7.60 -1.91
N ALA A 21 -12.59 6.29 -1.63
CA ALA A 21 -11.70 5.72 -0.62
C ALA A 21 -10.22 5.96 -0.97
N ASP A 22 -9.85 5.81 -2.24
CA ASP A 22 -8.50 6.11 -2.73
C ASP A 22 -8.15 7.59 -2.49
N ARG A 23 -9.06 8.52 -2.78
CA ARG A 23 -8.85 9.96 -2.53
C ARG A 23 -8.69 10.27 -1.05
N VAL A 24 -9.50 9.67 -0.18
CA VAL A 24 -9.37 9.82 1.28
C VAL A 24 -8.01 9.32 1.73
N GLY A 25 -7.58 8.14 1.26
CA GLY A 25 -6.25 7.60 1.54
C GLY A 25 -5.12 8.52 1.08
N ILE A 26 -5.18 9.05 -0.14
CA ILE A 26 -4.20 10.01 -0.68
C ILE A 26 -4.17 11.30 0.15
N ALA A 27 -5.32 11.81 0.57
CA ALA A 27 -5.41 13.01 1.39
C ALA A 27 -4.79 12.78 2.78
N LEU A 28 -5.09 11.66 3.43
CA LEU A 28 -4.50 11.27 4.71
C LEU A 28 -2.99 11.04 4.60
N GLY A 29 -2.53 10.37 3.54
CA GLY A 29 -1.10 10.21 3.26
C GLY A 29 -0.40 11.55 3.02
N THR A 30 -1.06 12.47 2.31
CA THR A 30 -0.57 13.84 2.13
C THR A 30 -0.48 14.58 3.46
N LEU A 31 -1.48 14.46 4.33
CA LEU A 31 -1.45 15.06 5.66
C LEU A 31 -0.30 14.47 6.49
N ALA A 32 -0.15 13.15 6.50
CA ALA A 32 0.94 12.45 7.19
C ALA A 32 2.32 12.92 6.70
N TYR A 33 2.52 13.19 5.41
CA TYR A 33 3.77 13.75 4.89
C TYR A 33 4.14 15.11 5.52
N HIS A 34 3.15 15.95 5.85
CA HIS A 34 3.39 17.25 6.44
C HIS A 34 3.64 17.14 7.96
N LEU A 35 2.90 16.27 8.64
CA LEU A 35 2.96 16.08 10.10
C LEU A 35 4.17 15.21 10.53
N ASP A 36 4.48 14.16 9.79
CA ASP A 36 5.52 13.19 10.13
C ASP A 36 6.89 13.59 9.54
N GLY A 37 7.48 14.61 10.14
CA GLY A 37 8.77 15.13 9.72
C GLY A 37 9.91 14.11 9.78
N LYS A 38 9.85 13.14 10.71
CA LYS A 38 10.89 12.11 10.88
C LYS A 38 10.88 11.15 9.71
N HIS A 39 9.75 10.50 9.42
CA HIS A 39 9.67 9.54 8.33
C HIS A 39 9.79 10.22 6.97
N ARG A 40 9.32 11.47 6.83
CA ARG A 40 9.57 12.26 5.61
C ARG A 40 11.07 12.40 5.33
N LYS A 41 11.87 12.78 6.34
CA LYS A 41 13.33 12.92 6.19
C LYS A 41 13.98 11.59 5.85
N GLN A 42 13.53 10.49 6.46
CA GLN A 42 14.03 9.14 6.18
C GLN A 42 13.74 8.75 4.72
N ALA A 43 12.51 8.93 4.25
CA ALA A 43 12.14 8.61 2.87
C ALA A 43 12.97 9.40 1.84
N ILE A 44 13.19 10.70 2.07
CA ILE A 44 14.03 11.52 1.20
C ILE A 44 15.48 11.02 1.18
N ARG A 45 16.06 10.73 2.35
CA ARG A 45 17.44 10.21 2.46
C ARG A 45 17.59 8.87 1.76
N ASN A 46 16.64 7.96 1.95
CA ASN A 46 16.66 6.65 1.27
C ASN A 46 16.60 6.82 -0.25
N LEU A 47 15.74 7.72 -0.75
CA LEU A 47 15.64 8.00 -2.19
C LEU A 47 16.95 8.61 -2.73
N GLN A 48 17.60 9.51 -2.00
CA GLN A 48 18.87 10.10 -2.43
C GLN A 48 20.04 9.10 -2.36
N MET A 49 19.98 8.13 -1.45
CA MET A 49 20.97 7.05 -1.35
C MET A 49 20.84 6.07 -2.53
N VAL A 50 19.62 5.68 -2.88
CA VAL A 50 19.35 4.74 -3.99
C VAL A 50 19.50 5.43 -5.35
N PHE A 51 19.14 6.71 -5.44
CA PHE A 51 19.20 7.50 -6.66
C PHE A 51 20.08 8.75 -6.47
N PRO A 52 21.42 8.60 -6.48
CA PRO A 52 22.34 9.69 -6.18
C PRO A 52 22.24 10.87 -7.16
N ASP A 53 21.84 10.63 -8.42
CA ASP A 53 21.71 11.66 -9.44
C ASP A 53 20.42 12.50 -9.33
N TRP A 54 19.53 12.17 -8.37
CA TRP A 54 18.29 12.92 -8.20
C TRP A 54 18.51 14.22 -7.44
N ASP A 55 17.97 15.32 -7.99
CA ASP A 55 17.93 16.58 -7.27
C ASP A 55 17.00 16.51 -6.04
N SER A 56 17.20 17.44 -5.11
CA SER A 56 16.43 17.51 -3.87
C SER A 56 14.93 17.71 -4.11
N ARG A 57 14.52 18.32 -5.23
CA ARG A 57 13.10 18.58 -5.54
C ARG A 57 12.41 17.28 -5.97
N LYS A 58 13.05 16.48 -6.82
CA LYS A 58 12.56 15.17 -7.27
C LYS A 58 12.46 14.21 -6.10
N ALA A 59 13.48 14.11 -5.25
CA ALA A 59 13.43 13.25 -4.06
C ALA A 59 12.28 13.63 -3.12
N LYS A 60 12.06 14.93 -2.85
CA LYS A 60 10.91 15.40 -2.04
C LYS A 60 9.56 15.07 -2.69
N ARG A 61 9.44 15.26 -4.00
CA ARG A 61 8.21 14.97 -4.76
C ARG A 61 7.87 13.48 -4.67
N VAL A 62 8.84 12.61 -4.92
CA VAL A 62 8.64 11.16 -4.86
C VAL A 62 8.40 10.70 -3.43
N ALA A 63 9.09 11.26 -2.43
CA ALA A 63 8.77 10.99 -1.02
C ALA A 63 7.31 11.32 -0.70
N LYS A 64 6.77 12.45 -1.16
CA LYS A 64 5.35 12.77 -0.99
C LYS A 64 4.43 11.73 -1.66
N GLN A 65 4.78 11.29 -2.87
CA GLN A 65 4.04 10.25 -3.58
C GLN A 65 4.07 8.90 -2.85
N VAL A 66 5.18 8.54 -2.21
CA VAL A 66 5.29 7.34 -1.35
C VAL A 66 4.30 7.42 -0.18
N PHE A 67 4.22 8.56 0.51
CA PHE A 67 3.24 8.76 1.58
C PHE A 67 1.78 8.67 1.09
N GLN A 68 1.51 9.28 -0.08
CA GLN A 68 0.19 9.19 -0.73
C GLN A 68 -0.16 7.75 -1.10
N HIS A 69 0.82 7.00 -1.62
CA HIS A 69 0.67 5.58 -1.95
C HIS A 69 0.38 4.76 -0.70
N PHE A 70 1.11 4.95 0.40
CA PHE A 70 0.83 4.27 1.66
C PHE A 70 -0.57 4.56 2.19
N GLY A 71 -1.01 5.82 2.16
CA GLY A 71 -2.37 6.19 2.56
C GLY A 71 -3.44 5.53 1.69
N LYS A 72 -3.24 5.50 0.37
CA LYS A 72 -4.11 4.79 -0.59
C LYS A 72 -4.16 3.29 -0.31
N THR A 73 -3.02 2.65 -0.13
CA THR A 73 -2.91 1.21 0.17
C THR A 73 -3.55 0.86 1.51
N ALA A 74 -3.37 1.69 2.54
CA ALA A 74 -4.04 1.51 3.82
C ALA A 74 -5.57 1.59 3.70
N ALA A 75 -6.09 2.55 2.92
CA ALA A 75 -7.52 2.66 2.66
C ALA A 75 -8.08 1.42 1.92
N ARG A 76 -7.33 0.89 0.94
CA ARG A 76 -7.69 -0.35 0.24
C ARG A 76 -7.67 -1.56 1.16
N PHE A 77 -6.65 -1.69 2.02
CA PHE A 77 -6.57 -2.76 3.00
C PHE A 77 -7.74 -2.73 3.97
N LEU A 78 -8.11 -1.54 4.48
CA LEU A 78 -9.29 -1.39 5.34
C LEU A 78 -10.61 -1.69 4.61
N ARG A 79 -10.64 -1.67 3.27
CA ARG A 79 -11.79 -2.08 2.44
C ARG A 79 -11.78 -3.54 2.04
N ALA A 80 -10.73 -4.30 2.34
CA ALA A 80 -10.66 -5.73 2.03
C ALA A 80 -11.90 -6.53 2.49
N PRO A 81 -12.55 -6.25 3.65
CA PRO A 81 -13.77 -6.94 4.04
C PRO A 81 -14.98 -6.75 3.11
N ALA A 82 -14.99 -5.72 2.25
CA ALA A 82 -16.04 -5.50 1.27
C ALA A 82 -15.79 -6.21 -0.07
N LEU A 83 -14.61 -6.82 -0.26
CA LEU A 83 -14.27 -7.53 -1.50
C LEU A 83 -14.65 -9.00 -1.37
N SER A 84 -15.38 -9.52 -2.36
CA SER A 84 -15.55 -10.96 -2.54
C SER A 84 -14.27 -11.58 -3.11
N ALA A 85 -14.12 -12.90 -2.98
CA ALA A 85 -13.02 -13.61 -3.63
C ALA A 85 -13.02 -13.43 -5.15
N GLU A 86 -14.20 -13.25 -5.74
CA GLU A 86 -14.35 -12.97 -7.17
C GLU A 86 -13.87 -11.57 -7.54
N ASP A 87 -14.16 -10.56 -6.71
CA ASP A 87 -13.66 -9.20 -6.92
C ASP A 87 -12.13 -9.15 -6.89
N VAL A 88 -11.52 -9.91 -5.97
CA VAL A 88 -10.05 -10.04 -5.91
C VAL A 88 -9.52 -10.72 -7.17
N ARG A 89 -10.09 -11.85 -7.59
CA ARG A 89 -9.66 -12.54 -8.82
C ARG A 89 -9.76 -11.67 -10.07
N ARG A 90 -10.80 -10.83 -10.18
CA ARG A 90 -10.98 -9.93 -11.32
C ARG A 90 -10.04 -8.72 -11.31
N SER A 91 -9.54 -8.34 -10.14
CA SER A 91 -8.71 -7.14 -9.97
C SER A 91 -7.20 -7.42 -9.94
N VAL A 92 -6.80 -8.70 -9.93
CA VAL A 92 -5.41 -9.12 -9.84
C VAL A 92 -5.02 -9.93 -11.07
N ARG A 93 -3.86 -9.59 -11.65
CA ARG A 93 -3.15 -10.44 -12.60
C ARG A 93 -1.94 -11.03 -11.89
N CYS A 94 -1.82 -12.35 -11.91
CA CYS A 94 -0.67 -13.06 -11.35
C CYS A 94 0.21 -13.53 -12.50
N ASP A 95 1.44 -13.01 -12.58
CA ASP A 95 2.45 -13.53 -13.49
C ASP A 95 3.37 -14.50 -12.71
N GLY A 96 3.65 -15.68 -13.27
CA GLY A 96 4.52 -16.70 -12.66
C GLY A 96 3.86 -17.58 -11.59
N LEU A 97 2.52 -17.70 -11.61
CA LEU A 97 1.76 -18.57 -10.70
C LEU A 97 2.15 -20.05 -10.86
N GLU A 98 2.60 -20.43 -12.05
CA GLU A 98 3.06 -21.76 -12.41
C GLU A 98 4.26 -22.20 -11.55
N LEU A 99 5.15 -21.26 -11.20
CA LEU A 99 6.31 -21.52 -10.34
C LEU A 99 5.89 -21.93 -8.92
N ILE A 100 4.79 -21.32 -8.43
CA ILE A 100 4.22 -21.67 -7.13
C ILE A 100 3.63 -23.08 -7.19
N HIS A 101 2.87 -23.40 -8.24
CA HIS A 101 2.32 -24.75 -8.41
C HIS A 101 3.43 -25.82 -8.49
N GLN A 102 4.47 -25.60 -9.30
CA GLN A 102 5.61 -26.51 -9.43
C GLN A 102 6.31 -26.74 -8.08
N ALA A 103 6.58 -25.68 -7.32
CA ALA A 103 7.22 -25.81 -6.01
C ALA A 103 6.36 -26.61 -5.01
N LEU A 104 5.03 -26.49 -5.08
CA LEU A 104 4.12 -27.25 -4.24
C LEU A 104 4.03 -28.73 -4.65
N GLU A 105 4.08 -29.02 -5.96
CA GLU A 105 4.09 -30.39 -6.50
C GLU A 105 5.32 -31.20 -6.06
N GLU A 106 6.46 -30.55 -5.80
CA GLU A 106 7.65 -31.20 -5.23
C GLU A 106 7.44 -31.75 -3.81
N GLY A 107 6.32 -31.43 -3.14
CA GLY A 107 5.97 -31.95 -1.82
C GLY A 107 6.80 -31.39 -0.65
N LYS A 108 7.64 -30.37 -0.90
CA LYS A 108 8.47 -29.71 0.13
C LYS A 108 7.85 -28.43 0.69
N GLY A 109 6.74 -27.99 0.13
CA GLY A 109 6.14 -26.67 0.40
C GLY A 109 6.85 -25.54 -0.35
N ALA A 110 6.37 -24.31 -0.17
CA ALA A 110 6.91 -23.12 -0.84
C ALA A 110 7.10 -21.96 0.17
N ILE A 111 8.14 -21.16 -0.04
CA ILE A 111 8.37 -19.91 0.70
C ILE A 111 8.11 -18.74 -0.24
N LEU A 112 7.13 -17.90 0.10
CA LEU A 112 6.85 -16.66 -0.62
C LEU A 112 7.54 -15.49 0.08
N ILE A 113 8.42 -14.80 -0.65
CA ILE A 113 9.12 -13.61 -0.16
C ILE A 113 8.43 -12.38 -0.76
N THR A 114 7.96 -11.47 0.10
CA THR A 114 7.35 -10.19 -0.29
C THR A 114 8.20 -9.03 0.18
N GLY A 115 8.14 -7.90 -0.55
CA GLY A 115 8.93 -6.68 -0.29
C GLY A 115 8.14 -5.40 -0.45
#